data_AF-A0A7V9IJN4-F1
#
_entry.id   AF-A0A7V9IJN4-F1
#
_cell.length_a   1.000
_cell.length_b   1.000
_cell.length_c   1.000
_cell.angle_alpha   90.00
_cell.angle_beta   90.00
_cell.angle_gamma   90.00
#
_symmetry.space_group_name_H-M   'P 1'
#
loop_
_entity.id
_entity.type
_entity.pdbx_description
1 polymer ?
#
loop_
_entity_poly.entity_id
_entity_poly.type
_entity_poly.pdbx_seq_one_letter_code
_entity_poly.pdbx_strand_id
1 'polypeptide(L)'
;LSGTIAIGSVHELAGVPGDVTPLVLTPALLAPGRQDAIMTVGTVDHVRALHGWSGRVVVKLRSSMHRYGTNPGDLDELFASVTAAGLDAVGYSLHSATAATDDERLDEATTWAERLDGPRSISVSHLGAASYRRLAEAHPDVEWRLRAGTVLWHGDKSALRLEADVLDQHPVSAGDRVGYHQVHVPGDGVLVMIGAGAAHGVAPLVGQDGQFRSPFHFSRRRLHLIEPPHMHTSMVFIPTRSPTPSTGDWVDVQRPLIGTAIDQLDWR
;
A
#
# COMPACT_ATOMS: atom_id res chain seq x y z
N LEU A 1 9.48 2.19 19.10
CA LEU A 1 9.25 1.97 17.66
C LEU A 1 10.55 1.51 17.03
N SER A 2 10.53 0.63 16.03
CA SER A 2 11.74 0.22 15.32
C SER A 2 12.41 1.43 14.68
N GLY A 3 13.75 1.53 14.73
CA GLY A 3 14.51 2.55 14.00
C GLY A 3 14.54 2.31 12.48
N THR A 4 13.86 1.27 11.98
CA THR A 4 13.77 0.93 10.56
C THR A 4 12.33 1.03 10.06
N ILE A 5 12.13 1.70 8.93
CA ILE A 5 10.84 1.79 8.21
C ILE A 5 10.99 1.11 6.86
N ALA A 6 10.06 0.21 6.54
CA ALA A 6 10.01 -0.44 5.25
C ALA A 6 9.21 0.38 4.24
N ILE A 7 9.78 0.63 3.06
CA ILE A 7 9.15 1.39 1.97
C ILE A 7 9.04 0.54 0.70
N GLY A 8 8.07 0.86 -0.16
CA GLY A 8 7.76 0.05 -1.34
C GLY A 8 8.86 0.06 -2.40
N SER A 9 9.36 1.25 -2.72
CA SER A 9 10.32 1.49 -3.80
C SER A 9 11.44 2.46 -3.40
N VAL A 10 12.51 2.47 -4.19
CA VAL A 10 13.63 3.42 -4.01
C VAL A 10 13.19 4.88 -4.16
N HIS A 11 12.09 5.15 -4.87
CA HIS A 11 11.57 6.51 -5.08
C HIS A 11 10.92 7.10 -3.83
N GLU A 12 10.48 6.26 -2.90
CA GLU A 12 9.90 6.71 -1.62
C GLU A 12 10.95 7.23 -0.64
N LEU A 13 12.25 7.01 -0.89
CA LEU A 13 13.34 7.44 -0.01
C LEU A 13 13.34 8.95 0.28
N ALA A 14 12.87 9.76 -0.67
CA ALA A 14 12.79 11.21 -0.53
C ALA A 14 11.82 11.66 0.57
N GLY A 15 10.80 10.85 0.88
CA GLY A 15 9.81 11.15 1.92
C GLY A 15 10.14 10.57 3.29
N VAL A 16 11.25 9.82 3.42
CA VAL A 16 11.61 9.16 4.68
C VAL A 16 12.42 10.13 5.56
N PRO A 17 12.09 10.28 6.87
CA PRO A 17 12.89 11.08 7.79
C PRO A 17 14.37 10.65 7.88
N GLY A 18 15.25 11.58 8.26
CA GLY A 18 16.70 11.32 8.34
C GLY A 18 17.13 10.51 9.57
N ASP A 19 16.28 10.42 10.59
CA ASP A 19 16.51 9.72 11.86
C ASP A 19 16.03 8.25 11.84
N VAL A 20 15.48 7.79 10.72
CA VAL A 20 15.05 6.41 10.52
C VAL A 20 15.81 5.77 9.36
N THR A 21 16.15 4.49 9.51
CA THR A 21 16.76 3.69 8.45
C THR A 21 15.67 3.18 7.48
N PRO A 22 15.70 3.54 6.19
CA PRO A 22 14.77 2.97 5.22
C PRO A 22 15.20 1.56 4.78
N LEU A 23 14.27 0.61 4.75
CA LEU A 23 14.41 -0.68 4.09
C LEU A 23 13.55 -0.67 2.81
N VAL A 24 14.19 -0.68 1.64
CA VAL A 24 13.49 -0.72 0.35
C VAL A 24 13.07 -2.15 0.05
N LEU A 25 11.76 -2.42 -0.02
CA LEU A 25 11.21 -3.78 -0.12
C LEU A 25 11.29 -4.40 -1.53
N THR A 26 11.22 -3.56 -2.55
CA THR A 26 11.29 -3.97 -3.96
C THR A 26 12.73 -3.85 -4.45
N PRO A 27 13.31 -4.90 -5.06
CA PRO A 27 14.61 -4.76 -5.70
C PRO A 27 14.59 -3.63 -6.73
N ALA A 28 15.57 -2.74 -6.66
CA ALA A 28 15.71 -1.61 -7.57
C ALA A 28 16.87 -1.87 -8.55
N LEU A 29 16.72 -1.37 -9.78
CA LEU A 29 17.78 -1.37 -10.79
C LEU A 29 18.54 -0.03 -10.84
N LEU A 30 18.54 0.69 -9.72
CA LEU A 30 19.29 1.92 -9.53
C LEU A 30 19.77 2.03 -8.07
N ALA A 31 20.96 2.61 -7.89
CA ALA A 31 21.49 2.93 -6.57
C ALA A 31 20.63 3.98 -5.86
N PRO A 32 20.46 3.88 -4.53
CA PRO A 32 19.67 4.85 -3.77
C PRO A 32 20.42 6.20 -3.65
N GLY A 33 19.66 7.29 -3.51
CA GLY A 33 20.23 8.60 -3.16
C GLY A 33 20.65 8.75 -1.70
N ARG A 34 20.49 7.69 -0.89
CA ARG A 34 20.71 7.67 0.56
C ARG A 34 21.63 6.51 0.95
N GLN A 35 22.72 6.81 1.65
CA GLN A 35 23.71 5.81 2.09
C GLN A 35 23.24 4.97 3.28
N ASP A 36 22.31 5.48 4.07
CA ASP A 36 21.75 4.78 5.22
C ASP A 36 20.68 3.76 4.83
N ALA A 37 20.22 3.76 3.58
CA ALA A 37 19.22 2.84 3.08
C ALA A 37 19.71 1.39 3.04
N ILE A 38 18.82 0.46 3.40
CA ILE A 38 19.00 -0.96 3.20
C ILE A 38 18.26 -1.34 1.92
N MET A 39 19.01 -1.72 0.89
CA MET A 39 18.44 -2.12 -0.41
C MET A 39 18.06 -3.60 -0.42
N THR A 40 17.14 -4.01 -1.28
CA THR A 40 16.82 -5.43 -1.48
C THR A 40 17.50 -5.93 -2.76
N VAL A 41 18.26 -7.02 -2.67
CA VAL A 41 18.81 -7.75 -3.82
C VAL A 41 18.22 -9.15 -3.87
N GLY A 42 18.14 -9.76 -5.04
CA GLY A 42 17.54 -11.09 -5.20
C GLY A 42 17.97 -11.82 -6.47
N THR A 43 18.83 -11.18 -7.27
CA THR A 43 19.46 -11.68 -8.48
C THR A 43 20.82 -10.96 -8.60
N VAL A 44 21.73 -11.51 -9.39
CA VAL A 44 23.02 -10.87 -9.69
C VAL A 44 22.82 -9.52 -10.38
N ASP A 45 21.78 -9.35 -11.19
CA ASP A 45 21.48 -8.06 -11.85
C ASP A 45 21.08 -6.97 -10.86
N HIS A 46 20.37 -7.31 -9.77
CA HIS A 46 20.11 -6.36 -8.69
C HIS A 46 21.40 -5.89 -8.02
N VAL A 47 22.40 -6.77 -7.89
CA VAL A 47 23.72 -6.39 -7.35
C VAL A 47 24.48 -5.49 -8.33
N ARG A 48 24.49 -5.84 -9.62
CA ARG A 48 25.13 -5.03 -10.68
C ARG A 48 24.54 -3.62 -10.77
N ALA A 49 23.24 -3.48 -10.55
CA ALA A 49 22.57 -2.18 -10.53
C ALA A 49 23.03 -1.25 -9.40
N LEU A 50 23.66 -1.81 -8.36
CA LEU A 50 24.27 -1.06 -7.25
C LEU A 50 25.77 -0.80 -7.49
N HIS A 51 26.28 -0.96 -8.71
CA HIS A 51 27.68 -0.70 -9.03
C HIS A 51 28.12 0.71 -8.61
N GLY A 52 29.27 0.80 -7.93
CA GLY A 52 29.81 2.06 -7.40
C GLY A 52 29.11 2.57 -6.14
N TRP A 53 28.03 1.91 -5.70
CA TRP A 53 27.38 2.16 -4.42
C TRP A 53 27.89 1.17 -3.37
N SER A 54 28.11 1.67 -2.15
CA SER A 54 28.50 0.86 -1.00
C SER A 54 27.44 1.03 0.08
N GLY A 55 26.92 -0.07 0.62
CA GLY A 55 25.95 -0.01 1.68
C GLY A 55 25.35 -1.36 2.02
N ARG A 56 24.27 -1.32 2.77
CA ARG A 56 23.62 -2.51 3.33
C ARG A 56 22.56 -3.05 2.38
N VAL A 57 22.49 -4.36 2.25
CA VAL A 57 21.48 -5.06 1.48
C VAL A 57 20.82 -6.19 2.28
N VAL A 58 19.54 -6.44 2.01
CA VAL A 58 18.89 -7.70 2.36
C VAL A 58 18.78 -8.61 1.13
N VAL A 59 19.01 -9.90 1.32
CA VAL A 59 18.84 -10.91 0.29
C VAL A 59 17.38 -11.38 0.28
N LYS A 60 16.68 -11.14 -0.83
CA LYS A 60 15.29 -11.56 -1.05
C LYS A 60 15.26 -13.04 -1.38
N LEU A 61 14.60 -13.82 -0.55
CA LEU A 61 14.37 -15.24 -0.77
C LEU A 61 13.11 -15.43 -1.63
N ARG A 62 13.16 -16.36 -2.59
CA ARG A 62 11.97 -16.69 -3.39
C ARG A 62 10.99 -17.50 -2.54
N SER A 63 9.81 -16.95 -2.31
CA SER A 63 8.69 -17.65 -1.68
C SER A 63 7.78 -18.31 -2.73
N SER A 64 6.82 -19.07 -2.24
CA SER A 64 5.60 -19.53 -2.90
C SER A 64 4.78 -18.41 -3.57
N MET A 65 5.04 -17.14 -3.26
CA MET A 65 4.44 -16.02 -3.99
C MET A 65 4.99 -15.90 -5.42
N HIS A 66 6.18 -16.44 -5.69
CA HIS A 66 6.84 -16.44 -7.01
C HIS A 66 6.99 -15.06 -7.67
N ARG A 67 7.09 -13.98 -6.87
CA ARG A 67 7.24 -12.61 -7.39
C ARG A 67 8.69 -12.16 -7.57
N TYR A 68 9.45 -12.13 -6.47
CA TYR A 68 10.87 -11.75 -6.46
C TYR A 68 11.64 -12.69 -5.55
N GLY A 69 12.95 -12.77 -5.79
CA GLY A 69 13.89 -13.42 -4.89
C GLY A 69 14.70 -14.53 -5.56
N THR A 70 15.80 -14.86 -4.90
CA THR A 70 16.72 -15.91 -5.30
C THR A 70 16.14 -17.28 -4.93
N ASN A 71 16.33 -18.27 -5.80
CA ASN A 71 16.04 -19.65 -5.45
C ASN A 71 17.17 -20.23 -4.60
N PRO A 72 16.95 -21.38 -3.95
CA PRO A 72 18.00 -22.01 -3.19
C PRO A 72 19.24 -22.39 -4.00
N GLY A 73 19.08 -22.74 -5.29
CA GLY A 73 20.21 -23.11 -6.16
C GLY A 73 21.08 -21.94 -6.61
N ASP A 74 20.56 -20.71 -6.52
CA ASP A 74 21.24 -19.49 -7.01
C ASP A 74 21.85 -18.66 -5.85
N LEU A 75 21.69 -19.13 -4.60
CA LEU A 75 22.09 -18.39 -3.40
C LEU A 75 23.59 -18.13 -3.35
N ASP A 76 24.41 -19.15 -3.58
CA ASP A 76 25.87 -19.06 -3.48
C ASP A 76 26.43 -18.06 -4.51
N GLU A 77 25.92 -18.11 -5.75
CA GLU A 77 26.29 -17.17 -6.81
C GLU A 77 25.89 -15.74 -6.42
N LEU A 78 24.70 -15.54 -5.87
CA LEU A 78 24.24 -14.23 -5.42
C LEU A 78 25.12 -13.68 -4.30
N PHE A 79 25.47 -14.50 -3.30
CA PHE A 79 26.34 -14.10 -2.20
C PHE A 79 27.77 -13.79 -2.65
N ALA A 80 28.30 -14.58 -3.58
CA ALA A 80 29.60 -14.29 -4.19
C ALA A 80 29.57 -12.93 -4.91
N SER A 81 28.49 -12.62 -5.63
CA SER A 81 28.29 -11.32 -6.29
C SER A 81 28.19 -10.16 -5.29
N VAL A 82 27.39 -10.32 -4.23
CA VAL A 82 27.25 -9.33 -3.15
C VAL A 82 28.61 -9.02 -2.49
N THR A 83 29.38 -10.06 -2.20
CA THR A 83 30.71 -9.95 -1.60
C THR A 83 31.70 -9.25 -2.54
N ALA A 84 31.72 -9.64 -3.82
CA ALA A 84 32.58 -9.03 -4.83
C ALA A 84 32.26 -7.55 -5.09
N ALA A 85 30.99 -7.16 -4.92
CA ALA A 85 30.55 -5.77 -5.02
C ALA A 85 30.85 -4.93 -3.77
N GLY A 86 31.36 -5.54 -2.69
CA GLY A 86 31.61 -4.84 -1.42
C GLY A 86 30.33 -4.39 -0.70
N LEU A 87 29.20 -5.05 -0.96
CA LEU A 87 27.93 -4.78 -0.29
C LEU A 87 27.83 -5.59 1.01
N ASP A 88 27.22 -5.00 2.03
CA ASP A 88 27.02 -5.64 3.33
C ASP A 88 25.65 -6.35 3.38
N ALA A 89 25.65 -7.68 3.32
CA ALA A 89 24.43 -8.47 3.46
C ALA A 89 24.02 -8.55 4.94
N VAL A 90 23.03 -7.75 5.33
CA VAL A 90 22.61 -7.61 6.75
C VAL A 90 21.47 -8.55 7.17
N GLY A 91 20.93 -9.33 6.23
CA GLY A 91 19.79 -10.20 6.51
C GLY A 91 19.09 -10.73 5.26
N TYR A 92 18.03 -11.48 5.50
CA TYR A 92 17.16 -12.03 4.48
C TYR A 92 15.75 -11.42 4.54
N SER A 93 15.05 -11.43 3.41
CA SER A 93 13.64 -11.04 3.34
C SER A 93 12.83 -12.12 2.63
N LEU A 94 11.86 -12.68 3.33
CA LEU A 94 10.86 -13.60 2.79
C LEU A 94 9.50 -12.89 2.75
N HIS A 95 8.77 -13.03 1.63
CA HIS A 95 7.43 -12.45 1.48
C HIS A 95 6.45 -13.49 0.99
N SER A 96 5.72 -14.10 1.91
CA SER A 96 4.83 -15.23 1.62
C SER A 96 3.53 -14.81 0.96
N ALA A 97 2.86 -15.75 0.29
CA ALA A 97 1.58 -15.50 -0.35
C ALA A 97 0.48 -15.14 0.68
N THR A 98 -0.41 -14.22 0.33
CA THR A 98 -1.56 -13.86 1.16
C THR A 98 -2.63 -14.95 1.18
N ALA A 99 -2.68 -15.82 0.16
CA ALA A 99 -3.57 -16.96 0.10
C ALA A 99 -3.15 -18.13 1.01
N ALA A 100 -1.88 -18.18 1.41
CA ALA A 100 -1.37 -19.21 2.30
C ALA A 100 -2.01 -19.12 3.71
N THR A 101 -2.05 -20.23 4.41
CA THR A 101 -2.35 -20.28 5.85
C THR A 101 -1.14 -19.87 6.68
N ASP A 102 -1.35 -19.59 7.96
CA ASP A 102 -0.25 -19.24 8.86
C ASP A 102 0.73 -20.39 9.09
N ASP A 103 0.26 -21.64 9.11
CA ASP A 103 1.13 -22.81 9.25
C ASP A 103 1.98 -23.02 7.97
N GLU A 104 1.41 -22.87 6.77
CA GLU A 104 2.19 -22.91 5.51
C GLU A 104 3.28 -21.81 5.46
N ARG A 105 2.97 -20.61 5.94
CA ARG A 105 3.95 -19.51 6.03
C ARG A 105 5.04 -19.81 7.05
N LEU A 106 4.69 -20.43 8.17
CA LEU A 106 5.64 -20.84 9.20
C LEU A 106 6.59 -21.91 8.64
N ASP A 107 6.05 -22.95 8.00
CA ASP A 107 6.83 -24.02 7.39
C ASP A 107 7.78 -23.49 6.30
N GLU A 108 7.32 -22.54 5.48
CA GLU A 108 8.16 -21.88 4.47
C GLU A 108 9.31 -21.10 5.12
N ALA A 109 9.03 -20.36 6.19
CA ALA A 109 10.06 -19.59 6.91
C ALA A 109 11.07 -20.50 7.61
N THR A 110 10.61 -21.57 8.25
CA THR A 110 11.46 -22.59 8.89
C THR A 110 12.36 -23.29 7.87
N THR A 111 11.78 -23.74 6.74
CA THR A 111 12.55 -24.39 5.66
C THR A 111 13.67 -23.49 5.15
N TRP A 112 13.40 -22.19 5.01
CA TRP A 112 14.45 -21.23 4.66
C TRP A 112 15.47 -21.08 5.78
N ALA A 113 15.05 -20.88 7.03
CA ALA A 113 15.98 -20.69 8.15
C ALA A 113 16.96 -21.86 8.32
N GLU A 114 16.50 -23.09 8.16
CA GLU A 114 17.33 -24.31 8.26
C GLU A 114 18.37 -24.44 7.13
N ARG A 115 18.16 -23.75 6.00
CA ARG A 115 19.03 -23.82 4.83
C ARG A 115 20.08 -22.72 4.78
N LEU A 116 19.96 -21.69 5.61
CA LEU A 116 20.78 -20.49 5.53
C LEU A 116 21.96 -20.55 6.51
N ASP A 117 23.16 -20.45 5.95
CA ASP A 117 24.42 -20.39 6.71
C ASP A 117 24.93 -18.94 6.91
N GLY A 118 24.25 -17.96 6.33
CA GLY A 118 24.63 -16.54 6.33
C GLY A 118 24.04 -15.73 7.50
N PRO A 119 23.70 -14.44 7.28
CA PRO A 119 23.16 -13.57 8.31
C PRO A 119 21.99 -14.19 9.08
N ARG A 120 22.01 -14.10 10.40
CA ARG A 120 20.94 -14.68 11.24
C ARG A 120 19.69 -13.81 11.34
N SER A 121 19.56 -12.73 10.56
CA SER A 121 18.34 -11.89 10.56
C SER A 121 17.43 -12.25 9.39
N ILE A 122 16.18 -12.62 9.66
CA ILE A 122 15.18 -12.94 8.64
C ILE A 122 13.92 -12.12 8.85
N SER A 123 13.61 -11.29 7.86
CA SER A 123 12.36 -10.54 7.83
C SER A 123 11.24 -11.33 7.14
N VAL A 124 10.12 -11.50 7.81
CA VAL A 124 8.93 -12.23 7.34
C VAL A 124 7.71 -11.30 7.22
N SER A 125 6.63 -11.75 6.59
CA SER A 125 5.39 -10.98 6.42
C SER A 125 4.16 -11.87 6.50
N HIS A 126 3.00 -11.28 6.80
CA HIS A 126 1.69 -11.94 6.80
C HIS A 126 1.54 -13.09 7.81
N LEU A 127 2.44 -13.21 8.78
CA LEU A 127 2.28 -14.12 9.91
C LEU A 127 1.47 -13.45 11.02
N GLY A 128 0.49 -14.17 11.57
CA GLY A 128 -0.19 -13.79 12.79
C GLY A 128 0.75 -13.82 14.00
N ALA A 129 0.38 -13.09 15.06
CA ALA A 129 1.21 -12.91 16.25
C ALA A 129 1.52 -14.22 17.00
N ALA A 130 0.61 -15.20 16.97
CA ALA A 130 0.83 -16.51 17.59
C ALA A 130 1.87 -17.34 16.80
N SER A 131 1.72 -17.43 15.48
CA SER A 131 2.64 -18.15 14.60
C SER A 131 4.03 -17.50 14.56
N TYR A 132 4.09 -16.17 14.60
CA TYR A 132 5.36 -15.45 14.73
C TYR A 132 6.11 -15.80 16.04
N ARG A 133 5.40 -15.88 17.17
CA ARG A 133 6.00 -16.31 18.44
C ARG A 133 6.50 -17.74 18.39
N ARG A 134 5.70 -18.67 17.85
CA ARG A 134 6.11 -20.07 17.63
C ARG A 134 7.38 -20.17 16.79
N LEU A 135 7.45 -19.40 15.70
CA LEU A 135 8.62 -19.36 14.81
C LEU A 135 9.87 -18.88 15.56
N ALA A 136 9.74 -17.80 16.35
CA ALA A 136 10.84 -17.26 17.14
C ALA A 136 11.29 -18.20 18.27
N GLU A 137 10.36 -18.88 18.93
CA GLU A 137 10.64 -19.88 19.99
C GLU A 137 11.33 -21.13 19.43
N ALA A 138 10.94 -21.58 18.23
CA ALA A 138 11.53 -22.76 17.58
C ALA A 138 12.93 -22.50 17.01
N HIS A 139 13.23 -21.26 16.60
CA HIS A 139 14.52 -20.85 16.03
C HIS A 139 15.10 -19.65 16.79
N PRO A 140 15.55 -19.83 18.05
CA PRO A 140 16.02 -18.73 18.90
C PRO A 140 17.33 -18.09 18.42
N ASP A 141 18.10 -18.80 17.59
CA ASP A 141 19.34 -18.30 17.00
C ASP A 141 19.12 -17.39 15.78
N VAL A 142 17.86 -17.19 15.36
CA VAL A 142 17.48 -16.32 14.25
C VAL A 142 16.81 -15.05 14.79
N GLU A 143 17.33 -13.90 14.40
CA GLU A 143 16.70 -12.60 14.63
C GLU A 143 15.54 -12.39 13.65
N TRP A 144 14.34 -12.82 14.06
CA TRP A 144 13.13 -12.63 13.29
C TRP A 144 12.65 -11.17 13.32
N ARG A 145 12.18 -10.68 12.16
CA ARG A 145 11.54 -9.37 12.03
C ARG A 145 10.21 -9.49 11.29
N LEU A 146 9.11 -9.19 11.98
CA LEU A 146 7.79 -9.12 11.34
C LEU A 146 7.60 -7.79 10.61
N ARG A 147 7.37 -7.85 9.30
CA ARG A 147 6.95 -6.68 8.52
C ARG A 147 5.43 -6.56 8.57
N ALA A 148 4.93 -5.64 9.39
CA ALA A 148 3.52 -5.29 9.49
C ALA A 148 3.20 -4.07 8.61
N GLY A 149 2.18 -4.20 7.77
CA GLY A 149 1.65 -3.11 6.94
C GLY A 149 0.15 -2.96 7.19
N THR A 150 -0.66 -3.81 6.56
CA THR A 150 -2.13 -3.76 6.62
C THR A 150 -2.69 -3.67 8.04
N VAL A 151 -2.14 -4.41 9.01
CA VAL A 151 -2.62 -4.34 10.40
C VAL A 151 -2.45 -2.95 11.04
N LEU A 152 -1.42 -2.19 10.65
CA LEU A 152 -1.15 -0.86 11.23
C LEU A 152 -2.13 0.21 10.74
N TRP A 153 -2.62 0.10 9.50
CA TRP A 153 -3.45 1.14 8.85
C TRP A 153 -4.88 0.69 8.57
N HIS A 154 -5.10 -0.61 8.32
CA HIS A 154 -6.39 -1.24 8.01
C HIS A 154 -6.84 -2.25 9.07
N GLY A 155 -6.10 -2.42 10.18
CA GLY A 155 -6.46 -3.33 11.25
C GLY A 155 -7.73 -2.88 11.97
N ASP A 156 -7.67 -1.71 12.62
CA ASP A 156 -8.85 -1.05 13.14
C ASP A 156 -9.45 -0.13 12.06
N LYS A 157 -10.58 -0.55 11.47
CA LYS A 157 -11.28 0.23 10.44
C LYS A 157 -11.89 1.53 10.96
N SER A 158 -11.95 1.73 12.28
CA SER A 158 -12.38 3.00 12.88
C SER A 158 -11.24 4.01 13.04
N ALA A 159 -9.98 3.57 12.91
CA ALA A 159 -8.81 4.42 13.10
C ALA A 159 -8.59 5.44 11.96
N LEU A 160 -9.07 5.14 10.76
CA LEU A 160 -8.96 6.03 9.60
C LEU A 160 -10.32 6.22 8.93
N ARG A 161 -10.66 7.48 8.66
CA ARG A 161 -11.81 7.89 7.86
C ARG A 161 -11.32 8.70 6.69
N LEU A 162 -11.88 8.44 5.52
CA LEU A 162 -11.63 9.22 4.32
C LEU A 162 -12.88 10.02 4.01
N GLU A 163 -12.75 11.33 4.03
CA GLU A 163 -13.85 12.28 3.83
C GLU A 163 -13.45 13.31 2.77
N ALA A 164 -14.43 13.96 2.15
CA ALA A 164 -14.23 15.09 1.25
C ALA A 164 -15.27 16.18 1.55
N ASP A 165 -14.90 17.43 1.32
CA ASP A 165 -15.75 18.58 1.58
C ASP A 165 -16.79 18.79 0.45
N VAL A 166 -17.89 19.42 0.82
CA VAL A 166 -18.89 19.92 -0.14
C VAL A 166 -18.56 21.37 -0.47
N LEU A 167 -18.18 21.60 -1.72
CA LEU A 167 -17.76 22.90 -2.22
C LEU A 167 -18.93 23.78 -2.63
N ASP A 168 -19.99 23.17 -3.17
CA ASP A 168 -21.18 23.88 -3.62
C ASP A 168 -22.38 22.94 -3.75
N GLN A 169 -23.58 23.52 -3.77
CA GLN A 169 -24.81 22.82 -4.10
C GLN A 169 -25.83 23.74 -4.78
N HIS A 170 -26.61 23.20 -5.70
CA HIS A 170 -27.71 23.94 -6.30
C HIS A 170 -28.88 23.04 -6.71
N PRO A 171 -30.12 23.55 -6.69
CA PRO A 171 -31.29 22.78 -7.12
C PRO A 171 -31.22 22.46 -8.61
N VAL A 172 -31.86 21.35 -8.97
CA VAL A 172 -32.09 20.90 -10.35
C VAL A 172 -33.46 20.25 -10.47
N SER A 173 -34.02 20.31 -11.68
CA SER A 173 -35.30 19.72 -12.03
C SER A 173 -35.13 18.48 -12.91
N ALA A 174 -36.14 17.63 -12.90
CA ALA A 174 -36.19 16.46 -13.79
C ALA A 174 -36.00 16.88 -15.26
N GLY A 175 -35.06 16.23 -15.95
CA GLY A 175 -34.78 16.48 -17.36
C GLY A 175 -33.68 17.51 -17.65
N ASP A 176 -33.25 18.29 -16.64
CA ASP A 176 -32.09 19.19 -16.76
C ASP A 176 -30.86 18.42 -17.26
N ARG A 177 -29.97 19.13 -17.97
CA ARG A 177 -28.70 18.58 -18.47
C ARG A 177 -27.53 19.13 -17.66
N VAL A 178 -26.69 18.24 -17.15
CA VAL A 178 -25.63 18.60 -16.20
C VAL A 178 -24.31 17.91 -16.56
N GLY A 179 -23.19 18.51 -16.12
CA GLY A 179 -21.84 17.95 -16.34
C GLY A 179 -21.32 18.06 -17.76
N TYR A 180 -20.13 17.51 -18.00
CA TYR A 180 -19.49 17.52 -19.31
C TYR A 180 -20.26 16.68 -20.34
N HIS A 181 -20.81 15.55 -19.92
CA HIS A 181 -21.57 14.68 -20.82
C HIS A 181 -23.04 15.07 -20.96
N GLN A 182 -23.46 16.19 -20.35
CA GLN A 182 -24.83 16.71 -20.44
C GLN A 182 -25.88 15.65 -20.06
N VAL A 183 -25.60 14.93 -18.96
CA VAL A 183 -26.43 13.84 -18.42
C VAL A 183 -27.78 14.41 -18.00
N HIS A 184 -28.86 13.69 -18.32
CA HIS A 184 -30.20 14.05 -17.88
C HIS A 184 -30.38 13.74 -16.39
N VAL A 185 -30.84 14.73 -15.63
CA VAL A 185 -31.18 14.55 -14.22
C VAL A 185 -32.46 13.70 -14.11
N PRO A 186 -32.47 12.61 -13.31
CA PRO A 186 -33.57 11.64 -13.29
C PRO A 186 -34.82 12.10 -12.52
N GLY A 187 -34.75 13.22 -11.80
CA GLY A 187 -35.85 13.75 -10.99
C GLY A 187 -35.49 15.08 -10.32
N ASP A 188 -36.44 15.71 -9.64
CA ASP A 188 -36.17 16.96 -8.91
C ASP A 188 -35.27 16.70 -7.69
N GLY A 189 -34.29 17.56 -7.46
CA GLY A 189 -33.36 17.41 -6.35
C GLY A 189 -32.28 18.48 -6.32
N VAL A 190 -31.12 18.09 -5.81
CA VAL A 190 -29.96 18.95 -5.63
C VAL A 190 -28.75 18.29 -6.28
N LEU A 191 -27.99 19.08 -7.04
CA LEU A 191 -26.61 18.74 -7.39
C LEU A 191 -25.68 19.21 -6.29
N VAL A 192 -24.73 18.36 -5.92
CA VAL A 192 -23.71 18.62 -4.92
C VAL A 192 -22.34 18.41 -5.54
N MET A 193 -21.47 19.40 -5.35
CA MET A 193 -20.09 19.42 -5.84
C MET A 193 -19.16 19.03 -4.69
N ILE A 194 -18.52 17.88 -4.80
CA ILE A 194 -17.60 17.33 -3.80
C ILE A 194 -16.17 17.64 -4.21
N GLY A 195 -15.36 18.17 -3.29
CA GLY A 195 -13.96 18.59 -3.50
C GLY A 195 -12.96 17.45 -3.67
N ALA A 196 -13.38 16.33 -4.23
CA ALA A 196 -12.50 15.22 -4.57
C ALA A 196 -12.83 14.69 -5.98
N GLY A 197 -11.78 14.34 -6.72
CA GLY A 197 -11.84 14.02 -8.14
C GLY A 197 -10.80 12.99 -8.56
N ALA A 198 -10.67 12.76 -9.86
CA ALA A 198 -9.74 11.78 -10.41
C ALA A 198 -8.28 12.02 -10.02
N ALA A 199 -7.85 13.28 -9.84
CA ALA A 199 -6.50 13.62 -9.37
C ALA A 199 -6.24 13.12 -7.93
N HIS A 200 -7.30 12.94 -7.13
CA HIS A 200 -7.22 12.37 -5.78
C HIS A 200 -7.33 10.84 -5.77
N GLY A 201 -7.42 10.20 -6.95
CA GLY A 201 -7.65 8.76 -7.07
C GLY A 201 -9.10 8.34 -6.90
N VAL A 202 -10.04 9.29 -6.91
CA VAL A 202 -11.48 9.01 -6.92
C VAL A 202 -11.87 8.45 -8.29
N ALA A 203 -12.53 7.30 -8.27
CA ALA A 203 -13.11 6.68 -9.43
C ALA A 203 -14.40 5.94 -9.02
N PRO A 204 -15.34 5.71 -9.95
CA PRO A 204 -16.47 4.83 -9.68
C PRO A 204 -15.99 3.46 -9.21
N LEU A 205 -16.68 2.90 -8.22
CA LEU A 205 -16.42 1.55 -7.73
C LEU A 205 -17.06 0.54 -8.68
N VAL A 206 -16.40 -0.59 -8.91
CA VAL A 206 -16.96 -1.70 -9.68
C VAL A 206 -17.56 -2.70 -8.69
N GLY A 207 -18.89 -2.85 -8.74
CA GLY A 207 -19.59 -3.88 -7.98
C GLY A 207 -19.29 -5.28 -8.51
N GLN A 208 -19.60 -6.31 -7.72
CA GLN A 208 -19.45 -7.71 -8.17
C GLN A 208 -20.35 -8.05 -9.37
N ASP A 209 -21.41 -7.26 -9.57
CA ASP A 209 -22.32 -7.27 -10.70
C ASP A 209 -21.78 -6.52 -11.93
N GLY A 210 -20.53 -6.02 -11.87
CA GLY A 210 -19.91 -5.20 -12.92
C GLY A 210 -20.45 -3.77 -13.00
N GLN A 211 -21.39 -3.38 -12.14
CA GLN A 211 -22.00 -2.06 -12.20
C GLN A 211 -21.14 -1.01 -11.50
N PHE A 212 -21.08 0.19 -12.08
CA PHE A 212 -20.42 1.32 -11.46
C PHE A 212 -21.24 1.91 -10.31
N ARG A 213 -20.58 2.20 -9.20
CA ARG A 213 -21.17 2.75 -7.99
C ARG A 213 -20.39 3.98 -7.54
N SER A 214 -21.09 5.02 -7.12
CA SER A 214 -20.46 6.20 -6.54
C SER A 214 -19.62 5.83 -5.31
N PRO A 215 -18.41 6.37 -5.12
CA PRO A 215 -17.64 6.16 -3.89
C PRO A 215 -18.15 6.98 -2.70
N PHE A 216 -19.05 7.94 -2.93
CA PHE A 216 -19.48 8.90 -1.91
C PHE A 216 -20.69 8.44 -1.12
N HIS A 217 -20.68 8.69 0.19
CA HIS A 217 -21.82 8.48 1.07
C HIS A 217 -22.10 9.70 1.93
N PHE A 218 -23.37 9.93 2.23
CA PHE A 218 -23.80 10.89 3.23
C PHE A 218 -24.93 10.27 4.05
N SER A 219 -24.91 10.45 5.38
CA SER A 219 -25.90 9.85 6.27
C SER A 219 -26.07 8.32 6.05
N ARG A 220 -24.94 7.60 5.84
CA ARG A 220 -24.89 6.16 5.51
C ARG A 220 -25.62 5.75 4.22
N ARG A 221 -25.90 6.70 3.33
CA ARG A 221 -26.52 6.45 2.01
C ARG A 221 -25.54 6.79 0.91
N ARG A 222 -25.45 5.91 -0.08
CA ARG A 222 -24.61 6.15 -1.26
C ARG A 222 -25.23 7.25 -2.11
N LEU A 223 -24.43 8.26 -2.45
CA LEU A 223 -24.85 9.38 -3.30
C LEU A 223 -24.85 8.97 -4.78
N HIS A 224 -25.69 9.57 -5.62
CA HIS A 224 -25.74 9.22 -7.04
C HIS A 224 -24.69 10.03 -7.80
N LEU A 225 -23.59 9.41 -8.20
CA LEU A 225 -22.60 10.05 -9.07
C LEU A 225 -23.20 10.26 -10.47
N ILE A 226 -23.22 11.51 -10.94
CA ILE A 226 -23.85 11.87 -12.23
C ILE A 226 -23.05 11.33 -13.42
N GLU A 227 -21.73 11.46 -13.36
CA GLU A 227 -20.79 11.05 -14.40
C GLU A 227 -19.42 10.77 -13.75
N PRO A 228 -18.45 10.17 -14.46
CA PRO A 228 -17.12 9.95 -13.91
C PRO A 228 -16.51 11.22 -13.30
N PRO A 229 -15.75 11.13 -12.19
CA PRO A 229 -15.18 12.29 -11.50
C PRO A 229 -14.36 13.18 -12.44
N HIS A 230 -14.50 14.50 -12.29
CA HIS A 230 -13.59 15.44 -12.95
C HIS A 230 -12.25 15.46 -12.23
N MET A 231 -11.30 16.26 -12.71
CA MET A 231 -9.95 16.29 -12.18
C MET A 231 -9.92 16.52 -10.66
N HIS A 232 -10.61 17.55 -10.17
CA HIS A 232 -10.61 17.93 -8.74
C HIS A 232 -12.00 17.92 -8.08
N THR A 233 -13.06 17.63 -8.84
CA THR A 233 -14.43 17.72 -8.34
C THR A 233 -15.25 16.53 -8.81
N SER A 234 -16.13 16.04 -7.95
CA SER A 234 -17.15 15.05 -8.31
C SER A 234 -18.52 15.66 -8.16
N MET A 235 -19.40 15.39 -9.12
CA MET A 235 -20.77 15.88 -9.10
C MET A 235 -21.72 14.73 -8.76
N VAL A 236 -22.48 14.89 -7.68
CA VAL A 236 -23.49 13.92 -7.26
C VAL A 236 -24.88 14.54 -7.24
N PHE A 237 -25.89 13.73 -7.53
CA PHE A 237 -27.29 14.08 -7.42
C PHE A 237 -27.91 13.48 -6.17
N ILE A 238 -28.75 14.27 -5.51
CA ILE A 238 -29.51 13.88 -4.33
C ILE A 238 -30.99 14.21 -4.58
N PRO A 239 -31.89 13.21 -4.61
CA PRO A 239 -33.31 13.44 -4.83
C PRO A 239 -33.94 14.30 -3.71
N THR A 240 -34.97 15.07 -4.07
CA THR A 240 -35.76 15.86 -3.11
C THR A 240 -36.21 15.02 -1.92
N ARG A 241 -36.15 15.60 -0.70
CA ARG A 241 -36.44 14.95 0.60
C ARG A 241 -35.44 13.89 1.06
N SER A 242 -34.33 13.69 0.36
CA SER A 242 -33.20 12.92 0.90
C SER A 242 -32.33 13.79 1.81
N PRO A 243 -31.57 13.20 2.76
CA PRO A 243 -30.54 13.94 3.49
C PRO A 243 -29.52 14.52 2.50
N THR A 244 -29.33 15.83 2.54
CA THR A 244 -28.43 16.58 1.66
C THR A 244 -27.40 17.32 2.52
N PRO A 245 -26.10 17.15 2.29
CA PRO A 245 -25.08 17.94 2.96
C PRO A 245 -25.14 19.39 2.47
N SER A 246 -24.83 20.34 3.35
CA SER A 246 -24.68 21.75 3.00
C SER A 246 -23.27 22.04 2.49
N THR A 247 -23.08 23.16 1.79
CA THR A 247 -21.74 23.68 1.50
C THR A 247 -20.94 23.85 2.80
N GLY A 248 -19.72 23.30 2.83
CA GLY A 248 -18.84 23.23 4.01
C GLY A 248 -19.01 21.98 4.87
N ASP A 249 -20.04 21.16 4.63
CA ASP A 249 -20.15 19.83 5.25
C ASP A 249 -19.17 18.84 4.60
N TRP A 250 -19.04 17.67 5.22
CA TRP A 250 -18.20 16.57 4.77
C TRP A 250 -19.04 15.36 4.36
N VAL A 251 -18.54 14.61 3.37
CA VAL A 251 -19.11 13.33 2.93
C VAL A 251 -18.06 12.23 3.04
N ASP A 252 -18.50 11.02 3.35
CA ASP A 252 -17.63 9.85 3.41
C ASP A 252 -17.20 9.44 2.00
N VAL A 253 -15.93 9.05 1.83
CA VAL A 253 -15.35 8.59 0.57
C VAL A 253 -14.84 7.16 0.72
N GLN A 254 -15.31 6.27 -0.14
CA GLN A 254 -14.86 4.88 -0.16
C GLN A 254 -13.80 4.68 -1.24
N ARG A 255 -12.50 4.74 -0.90
CA ARG A 255 -11.38 4.42 -1.80
C ARG A 255 -10.23 3.69 -1.07
N PRO A 256 -9.46 2.83 -1.77
CA PRO A 256 -8.22 2.27 -1.21
C PRO A 256 -7.18 3.38 -1.00
N LEU A 257 -6.64 3.50 0.22
CA LEU A 257 -5.65 4.54 0.55
C LEU A 257 -4.35 4.43 -0.27
N ILE A 258 -4.00 3.21 -0.72
CA ILE A 258 -2.80 2.98 -1.57
C ILE A 258 -2.85 3.67 -2.94
N GLY A 259 -4.04 4.12 -3.38
CA GLY A 259 -4.22 4.81 -4.65
C GLY A 259 -5.00 6.12 -4.50
N THR A 260 -5.07 6.66 -3.28
CA THR A 260 -5.77 7.92 -2.98
C THR A 260 -4.73 8.96 -2.59
N ALA A 261 -4.74 10.11 -3.25
CA ALA A 261 -3.94 11.26 -2.82
C ALA A 261 -4.73 12.02 -1.75
N ILE A 262 -4.06 12.34 -0.62
CA ILE A 262 -4.67 12.95 0.56
C ILE A 262 -4.14 14.37 0.70
N ASP A 263 -5.02 15.35 0.72
CA ASP A 263 -4.63 16.76 0.87
C ASP A 263 -4.30 17.12 2.32
N GLN A 264 -5.03 16.54 3.28
CA GLN A 264 -4.88 16.82 4.70
C GLN A 264 -5.10 15.57 5.56
N LEU A 265 -4.28 15.42 6.60
CA LEU A 265 -4.46 14.44 7.66
C LEU A 265 -4.86 15.17 8.95
N ASP A 266 -6.04 14.82 9.51
CA ASP A 266 -6.55 15.37 10.77
C ASP A 266 -6.43 14.31 11.89
N TRP A 267 -5.63 14.61 12.91
CA TRP A 267 -5.44 13.76 14.09
C TRP A 267 -6.46 14.17 15.16
N ARG A 268 -7.44 13.31 15.42
CA ARG A 268 -8.47 13.51 16.45
C ARG A 268 -8.26 12.63 17.67
#